data_AF-A0A9E2Q774-F1
#
_entry.id   AF-A0A9E2Q774-F1
#
_cell.length_a   1.000
_cell.length_b   1.000
_cell.length_c   1.000
_cell.angle_alpha   90.00
_cell.angle_beta   90.00
_cell.angle_gamma   90.00
#
_symmetry.space_group_name_H-M   'P 1'
#
loop_
_entity.id
_entity.type
_entity.pdbx_description
1 polymer ?
#
loop_
_entity_poly.entity_id
_entity_poly.type
_entity_poly.pdbx_seq_one_letter_code
_entity_poly.pdbx_strand_id
1 'polypeptide(L)'
;ASALAVDRDQDLDGRQVVGWEQGVPADTTVLVGRVTGQDGSPIAVLVGYACHATVLGWGNRLLSPDYVGALREDVEAALPGALCLFVQGASGELAPAHQYSADPADADRAGQALALAVRATLTLMDPPDQRLQLAGVVESGAPLGVWEPRPAPARHDVASQVLTVRLARRTPPGAPVAEPLPEHVRAERAARAVAVDHAAGQDAWIDYPVWVWQLGEAVVIAHPGEAYSWLAQTLRAALAPRPVLIANLTNGAGAFYLPPETAYARPSYTVGQTPAGPGSLEAVARAVLDHLGLLDHLGVSPTPSHDLFITPQQGVES
;
A
#
# COMPACT_ATOMS: atom_id res chain seq x y z
N ALA A 1 -6.69 -17.67 11.23
CA ALA A 1 -7.67 -16.62 10.89
C ALA A 1 -7.92 -16.68 9.38
N SER A 2 -9.15 -16.49 8.91
CA SER A 2 -9.46 -16.38 7.47
C SER A 2 -9.33 -14.92 7.05
N ALA A 3 -8.22 -14.57 6.38
CA ALA A 3 -7.99 -13.25 5.81
C ALA A 3 -7.68 -13.38 4.32
N LEU A 4 -7.98 -12.35 3.53
CA LEU A 4 -7.55 -12.30 2.14
C LEU A 4 -6.03 -12.18 2.07
N ALA A 5 -5.46 -11.09 2.60
CA ALA A 5 -4.01 -10.91 2.67
C ALA A 5 -3.35 -11.76 3.78
N VAL A 6 -2.20 -12.35 3.45
CA VAL A 6 -1.27 -13.00 4.38
C VAL A 6 0.16 -12.56 4.07
N ASP A 7 1.04 -12.66 5.06
CA ASP A 7 2.48 -12.53 4.84
C ASP A 7 2.97 -13.69 3.96
N ARG A 8 3.71 -13.35 2.90
CA ARG A 8 4.16 -14.28 1.87
C ARG A 8 5.67 -14.58 1.90
N ASP A 9 6.41 -14.06 2.87
CA ASP A 9 7.86 -14.23 3.00
C ASP A 9 8.21 -15.49 3.82
N GLN A 10 7.62 -16.62 3.40
CA GLN A 10 7.70 -17.87 4.16
C GLN A 10 9.13 -18.41 4.31
N ASP A 11 9.47 -18.77 5.54
CA ASP A 11 10.69 -19.49 5.89
C ASP A 11 10.39 -20.98 6.03
N LEU A 12 10.64 -21.76 4.99
CA LEU A 12 10.47 -23.21 4.97
C LEU A 12 11.80 -23.89 5.31
N ASP A 13 12.03 -24.14 6.60
CA ASP A 13 13.23 -24.81 7.13
C ASP A 13 14.55 -24.14 6.69
N GLY A 14 14.61 -22.80 6.72
CA GLY A 14 15.78 -22.02 6.29
C GLY A 14 15.81 -21.73 4.79
N ARG A 15 14.82 -22.21 4.03
CA ARG A 15 14.62 -21.87 2.63
C ARG A 15 13.47 -20.87 2.49
N GLN A 16 13.79 -19.72 1.93
CA GLN A 16 12.80 -18.70 1.63
C GLN A 16 11.97 -19.05 0.39
N VAL A 17 10.65 -18.99 0.55
CA VAL A 17 9.65 -19.34 -0.45
C VAL A 17 8.59 -18.25 -0.46
N VAL A 18 8.14 -17.85 -1.66
CA VAL A 18 6.96 -16.99 -1.77
C VAL A 18 5.73 -17.86 -1.47
N GLY A 19 5.26 -17.79 -0.24
CA GLY A 19 4.34 -18.74 0.36
C GLY A 19 3.83 -18.20 1.70
N TRP A 20 2.72 -18.73 2.21
CA TRP A 20 2.12 -18.18 3.44
C TRP A 20 3.00 -18.46 4.67
N GLU A 21 3.55 -17.40 5.28
CA GLU A 21 4.22 -17.46 6.58
C GLU A 21 3.19 -17.46 7.71
N GLN A 22 3.12 -18.57 8.45
CA GLN A 22 2.11 -18.73 9.50
C GLN A 22 2.52 -18.04 10.80
N GLY A 23 1.57 -17.39 11.45
CA GLY A 23 1.81 -16.72 12.73
C GLY A 23 2.33 -15.28 12.60
N VAL A 24 2.69 -14.84 11.39
CA VAL A 24 2.98 -13.43 11.08
C VAL A 24 1.67 -12.73 10.68
N PRO A 25 1.26 -11.66 11.39
CA PRO A 25 0.04 -10.93 11.05
C PRO A 25 0.24 -10.08 9.78
N ALA A 26 -0.73 -10.12 8.88
CA ALA A 26 -0.80 -9.24 7.72
C ALA A 26 -1.56 -7.94 8.02
N ASP A 27 -1.28 -6.87 7.27
CA ASP A 27 -2.16 -5.70 7.25
C ASP A 27 -3.46 -6.01 6.51
N THR A 28 -4.56 -6.18 7.25
CA THR A 28 -5.89 -6.46 6.70
C THR A 28 -6.75 -5.21 6.58
N THR A 29 -6.17 -4.01 6.67
CA THR A 29 -6.95 -2.77 6.67
C THR A 29 -7.48 -2.47 5.27
N VAL A 30 -8.80 -2.21 5.19
CA VAL A 30 -9.45 -1.71 3.98
C VAL A 30 -9.73 -0.22 4.18
N LEU A 31 -9.14 0.63 3.35
CA LEU A 31 -9.50 2.04 3.29
C LEU A 31 -10.62 2.22 2.26
N VAL A 32 -11.72 2.87 2.67
CA VAL A 32 -12.85 3.15 1.77
C VAL A 32 -13.10 4.64 1.75
N GLY A 33 -13.18 5.23 0.56
CA GLY A 33 -13.62 6.59 0.32
C GLY A 33 -14.84 6.61 -0.58
N ARG A 34 -15.85 7.43 -0.26
CA ARG A 34 -17.01 7.67 -1.13
C ARG A 34 -16.91 9.06 -1.73
N VAL A 35 -17.00 9.14 -3.06
CA VAL A 35 -17.06 10.39 -3.82
C VAL A 35 -18.50 10.59 -4.26
N THR A 36 -19.07 11.76 -3.96
CA THR A 36 -20.46 12.09 -4.31
C THR A 36 -20.55 13.38 -5.10
N GLY A 37 -21.60 13.52 -5.89
CA GLY A 37 -22.02 14.78 -6.50
C GLY A 37 -22.58 15.75 -5.46
N GLN A 38 -22.85 16.98 -5.88
CA GLN A 38 -23.45 18.01 -5.04
C GLN A 38 -24.88 17.66 -4.59
N ASP A 39 -25.56 16.78 -5.32
CA ASP A 39 -26.87 16.24 -5.00
C ASP A 39 -26.80 15.01 -4.06
N GLY A 40 -25.60 14.60 -3.65
CA GLY A 40 -25.35 13.43 -2.83
C GLY A 40 -25.32 12.10 -3.60
N SER A 41 -25.53 12.12 -4.92
CA SER A 41 -25.44 10.91 -5.75
C SER A 41 -24.00 10.35 -5.74
N PRO A 42 -23.79 9.03 -5.66
CA PRO A 42 -22.45 8.47 -5.63
C PRO A 42 -21.82 8.48 -7.04
N ILE A 43 -20.57 8.92 -7.14
CA ILE A 43 -19.79 9.04 -8.39
C ILE A 43 -18.67 7.98 -8.43
N ALA A 44 -18.01 7.75 -7.30
CA ALA A 44 -16.97 6.75 -7.20
C ALA A 44 -16.81 6.24 -5.76
N VAL A 45 -16.25 5.04 -5.65
CA VAL A 45 -15.76 4.44 -4.42
C VAL A 45 -14.27 4.18 -4.59
N LEU A 46 -13.45 4.80 -3.74
CA LEU A 46 -12.02 4.52 -3.65
C LEU A 46 -11.80 3.38 -2.66
N VAL A 47 -11.12 2.32 -3.08
CA VAL A 47 -10.81 1.15 -2.24
C VAL A 47 -9.30 0.97 -2.18
N GLY A 48 -8.71 1.20 -1.01
CA GLY A 48 -7.32 0.90 -0.73
C GLY A 48 -7.17 -0.42 0.02
N TYR A 49 -6.41 -1.37 -0.52
CA TYR A 49 -6.11 -2.62 0.17
C TYR A 49 -4.73 -3.15 -0.22
N ALA A 50 -3.99 -3.67 0.76
CA ALA A 50 -2.64 -4.17 0.57
C ALA A 50 -2.64 -5.70 0.36
N CYS A 51 -2.70 -6.14 -0.89
CA CYS A 51 -2.61 -7.56 -1.26
C CYS A 51 -2.25 -7.71 -2.73
N HIS A 52 -1.29 -8.54 -3.09
CA HIS A 52 -1.02 -8.84 -4.50
C HIS A 52 -2.24 -9.45 -5.20
N ALA A 53 -2.50 -9.02 -6.44
CA ALA A 53 -3.49 -9.63 -7.34
C ALA A 53 -2.95 -10.93 -7.96
N THR A 54 -2.69 -11.92 -7.11
CA THR A 54 -2.05 -13.20 -7.46
C THR A 54 -2.85 -14.40 -6.94
N VAL A 55 -4.18 -14.29 -6.87
CA VAL A 55 -5.02 -15.47 -6.60
C VAL A 55 -4.82 -16.49 -7.72
N LEU A 56 -4.82 -16.03 -8.97
CA LEU A 56 -4.56 -16.84 -10.14
C LEU A 56 -3.05 -16.99 -10.39
N GLY A 57 -2.60 -18.23 -10.57
CA GLY A 57 -1.20 -18.59 -10.77
C GLY A 57 -0.89 -19.11 -12.17
N TRP A 58 0.24 -19.81 -12.28
CA TRP A 58 0.78 -20.32 -13.54
C TRP A 58 -0.14 -21.34 -14.27
N GLY A 59 -1.10 -21.93 -13.55
CA GLY A 59 -2.09 -22.84 -14.13
C GLY A 59 -3.21 -22.13 -14.89
N ASN A 60 -3.46 -20.84 -14.62
CA ASN A 60 -4.46 -20.05 -15.33
C ASN A 60 -3.94 -19.65 -16.73
N ARG A 61 -4.82 -19.73 -17.73
CA ARG A 61 -4.53 -19.36 -19.14
C ARG A 61 -5.42 -18.24 -19.67
N LEU A 62 -6.24 -17.64 -18.82
CA LEU A 62 -7.18 -16.59 -19.17
C LEU A 62 -6.61 -15.22 -18.80
N LEU A 63 -6.95 -14.21 -19.60
CA LEU A 63 -6.79 -12.82 -19.18
C LEU A 63 -7.82 -12.53 -18.08
N SER A 64 -7.35 -12.03 -16.94
CA SER A 64 -8.20 -11.79 -15.78
C SER A 64 -7.72 -10.57 -15.01
N PRO A 65 -8.63 -9.75 -14.45
CA PRO A 65 -8.31 -8.71 -13.47
C PRO A 65 -8.04 -9.28 -12.05
N ASP A 66 -8.01 -10.61 -11.88
CA ASP A 66 -7.90 -11.31 -10.60
C ASP A 66 -9.02 -10.87 -9.63
N TYR A 67 -8.81 -10.96 -8.31
CA TYR A 67 -9.84 -10.65 -7.31
C TYR A 67 -10.36 -9.20 -7.40
N VAL A 68 -9.59 -8.29 -8.00
CA VAL A 68 -9.97 -6.88 -8.17
C VAL A 68 -11.16 -6.75 -9.12
N GLY A 69 -11.34 -7.67 -10.07
CA GLY A 69 -12.50 -7.69 -10.97
C GLY A 69 -13.82 -7.85 -10.22
N ALA A 70 -13.98 -8.97 -9.53
CA ALA A 70 -15.18 -9.27 -8.75
C ALA A 70 -15.43 -8.23 -7.64
N LEU A 71 -14.37 -7.67 -7.04
CA LEU A 71 -14.51 -6.53 -6.12
C LEU A 71 -15.22 -5.34 -6.79
N ARG A 72 -14.76 -4.95 -7.98
CA ARG A 72 -15.33 -3.80 -8.71
C ARG A 72 -16.78 -4.07 -9.08
N GLU A 73 -17.05 -5.22 -9.68
CA GLU A 73 -18.40 -5.61 -10.12
C GLU A 73 -19.41 -5.59 -8.96
N ASP A 74 -19.05 -6.18 -7.81
CA ASP A 74 -19.93 -6.21 -6.64
C ASP A 74 -20.19 -4.81 -6.05
N VAL A 75 -19.16 -3.95 -5.97
CA VAL A 75 -19.29 -2.60 -5.42
C VAL A 75 -20.10 -1.70 -6.37
N GLU A 76 -19.85 -1.77 -7.67
CA GLU A 76 -20.57 -1.00 -8.68
C GLU A 76 -22.03 -1.45 -8.81
N ALA A 77 -22.31 -2.75 -8.66
CA ALA A 77 -23.68 -3.27 -8.60
C ALA A 77 -24.41 -2.80 -7.34
N ALA A 78 -23.72 -2.71 -6.20
CA ALA A 78 -24.30 -2.25 -4.94
C ALA A 78 -24.56 -0.74 -4.90
N LEU A 79 -23.77 0.07 -5.61
CA LEU A 79 -23.95 1.52 -5.73
C LEU A 79 -24.03 1.92 -7.22
N PRO A 80 -25.20 1.73 -7.88
CA PRO A 80 -25.36 2.09 -9.28
C PRO A 80 -25.01 3.56 -9.56
N GLY A 81 -24.20 3.79 -10.59
CA GLY A 81 -23.69 5.12 -10.97
C GLY A 81 -22.31 5.46 -10.41
N ALA A 82 -21.81 4.70 -9.41
CA ALA A 82 -20.47 4.88 -8.89
C ALA A 82 -19.45 3.95 -9.56
N LEU A 83 -18.26 4.47 -9.87
CA LEU A 83 -17.11 3.67 -10.31
C LEU A 83 -16.31 3.11 -9.11
N CYS A 84 -15.87 1.86 -9.16
CA CYS A 84 -15.00 1.29 -8.13
C CYS A 84 -13.51 1.45 -8.50
N LEU A 85 -12.83 2.35 -7.82
CA LEU A 85 -11.41 2.66 -7.99
C LEU A 85 -10.57 1.92 -6.96
N PHE A 86 -9.99 0.80 -7.37
CA PHE A 86 -9.05 0.05 -6.54
C PHE A 86 -7.64 0.66 -6.61
N VAL A 87 -7.04 0.91 -5.44
CA VAL A 87 -5.66 1.37 -5.27
C VAL A 87 -4.86 0.30 -4.55
N GLN A 88 -3.76 -0.12 -5.19
CA GLN A 88 -2.85 -1.11 -4.63
C GLN A 88 -2.14 -0.53 -3.41
N GLY A 89 -2.45 -1.05 -2.23
CA GLY A 89 -1.78 -0.70 -0.97
C GLY A 89 -0.35 -1.22 -0.88
N ALA A 90 0.32 -0.89 0.22
CA ALA A 90 1.68 -1.34 0.53
C ALA A 90 1.72 -2.87 0.76
N SER A 91 1.90 -3.63 -0.31
CA SER A 91 1.72 -5.09 -0.32
C SER A 91 2.99 -5.88 -0.64
N GLY A 92 4.19 -5.32 -0.47
CA GLY A 92 5.45 -5.96 -0.90
C GLY A 92 5.59 -7.42 -0.44
N GLU A 93 5.20 -7.69 0.80
CA GLU A 93 5.15 -8.98 1.47
C GLU A 93 3.75 -9.61 1.56
N LEU A 94 2.71 -8.96 1.02
CA LEU A 94 1.34 -9.41 1.19
C LEU A 94 0.77 -10.03 -0.09
N ALA A 95 0.22 -11.24 0.04
CA ALA A 95 -0.46 -11.94 -1.05
C ALA A 95 -1.72 -12.67 -0.54
N PRO A 96 -2.58 -13.19 -1.44
CA PRO A 96 -3.77 -13.92 -1.04
C PRO A 96 -3.43 -15.22 -0.29
N ALA A 97 -4.19 -15.54 0.76
CA ALA A 97 -4.05 -16.83 1.48
C ALA A 97 -4.29 -18.04 0.56
N HIS A 98 -5.24 -17.91 -0.36
CA HIS A 98 -5.51 -18.84 -1.43
C HIS A 98 -4.88 -18.30 -2.71
N GLN A 99 -3.65 -18.72 -2.99
CA GLN A 99 -2.86 -18.23 -4.11
C GLN A 99 -2.56 -19.32 -5.13
N TYR A 100 -2.20 -18.88 -6.32
CA TYR A 100 -1.76 -19.69 -7.45
C TYR A 100 -2.79 -20.68 -8.00
N SER A 101 -4.08 -20.39 -7.83
CA SER A 101 -5.16 -21.18 -8.41
C SER A 101 -5.18 -21.09 -9.94
N ALA A 102 -5.77 -22.10 -10.57
CA ALA A 102 -6.12 -22.07 -11.99
C ALA A 102 -7.61 -21.72 -12.21
N ASP A 103 -8.42 -21.70 -11.15
CA ASP A 103 -9.87 -21.50 -11.20
C ASP A 103 -10.21 -20.02 -10.94
N PRO A 104 -10.80 -19.30 -11.92
CA PRO A 104 -11.28 -17.93 -11.73
C PRO A 104 -12.23 -17.78 -10.55
N ALA A 105 -12.99 -18.82 -10.18
CA ALA A 105 -13.92 -18.75 -9.04
C ALA A 105 -13.20 -18.50 -7.69
N ASP A 106 -11.91 -18.84 -7.58
CA ASP A 106 -11.13 -18.51 -6.39
C ASP A 106 -10.84 -17.00 -6.30
N ALA A 107 -10.55 -16.36 -7.43
CA ALA A 107 -10.35 -14.92 -7.52
C ALA A 107 -11.67 -14.19 -7.24
N ASP A 108 -12.78 -14.68 -7.79
CA ASP A 108 -14.11 -14.10 -7.56
C ASP A 108 -14.49 -14.15 -6.08
N ARG A 109 -14.26 -15.30 -5.43
CA ARG A 109 -14.51 -15.44 -3.98
C ARG A 109 -13.69 -14.47 -3.15
N ALA A 110 -12.41 -14.26 -3.50
CA ALA A 110 -11.56 -13.29 -2.84
C ALA A 110 -12.07 -11.85 -3.03
N GLY A 111 -12.49 -11.50 -4.25
CA GLY A 111 -13.04 -10.19 -4.59
C GLY A 111 -14.35 -9.89 -3.86
N GLN A 112 -15.27 -10.86 -3.84
CA GLN A 112 -16.55 -10.79 -3.12
C GLN A 112 -16.33 -10.58 -1.61
N ALA A 113 -15.37 -11.29 -1.00
CA ALA A 113 -15.05 -11.12 0.41
C ALA A 113 -14.59 -9.69 0.72
N LEU A 114 -13.73 -9.12 -0.13
CA LEU A 114 -13.29 -7.73 0.00
C LEU A 114 -14.44 -6.74 -0.26
N ALA A 115 -15.30 -7.03 -1.24
CA ALA A 115 -16.48 -6.20 -1.54
C ALA A 115 -17.45 -6.13 -0.37
N LEU A 116 -17.65 -7.24 0.37
CA LEU A 116 -18.47 -7.25 1.58
C LEU A 116 -17.91 -6.31 2.66
N ALA A 117 -16.58 -6.28 2.86
CA ALA A 117 -15.94 -5.35 3.78
C ALA A 117 -16.11 -3.88 3.34
N VAL A 118 -15.99 -3.61 2.03
CA VAL A 118 -16.22 -2.28 1.46
C VAL A 118 -17.67 -1.83 1.68
N ARG A 119 -18.64 -2.69 1.35
CA ARG A 119 -20.08 -2.39 1.49
C ARG A 119 -20.49 -2.19 2.94
N ALA A 120 -19.94 -2.99 3.87
CA ALA A 120 -20.14 -2.77 5.30
C ALA A 120 -19.66 -1.37 5.71
N THR A 121 -18.48 -0.95 5.23
CA THR A 121 -17.96 0.39 5.51
C THR A 121 -18.84 1.48 4.91
N LEU A 122 -19.25 1.37 3.64
CA LEU A 122 -20.14 2.32 2.97
C LEU A 122 -21.50 2.45 3.68
N THR A 123 -21.99 1.37 4.30
CA THR A 123 -23.26 1.35 5.04
C THR A 123 -23.15 2.12 6.36
N LEU A 124 -21.96 2.13 6.97
CA LEU A 124 -21.68 2.83 8.23
C LEU A 124 -21.28 4.29 8.04
N MET A 125 -20.97 4.72 6.81
CA MET A 125 -20.64 6.12 6.53
C MET A 125 -21.87 7.02 6.69
N ASP A 126 -21.73 8.09 7.48
CA ASP A 126 -22.69 9.19 7.54
C ASP A 126 -22.97 9.76 6.13
N PRO A 127 -24.10 10.45 5.91
CA PRO A 127 -24.32 11.19 4.66
C PRO A 127 -23.16 12.14 4.34
N PRO A 128 -22.93 12.48 3.04
CA PRO A 128 -21.92 13.46 2.66
C PRO A 128 -22.08 14.78 3.45
N ASP A 129 -20.94 15.42 3.75
CA ASP A 129 -20.88 16.67 4.51
C ASP A 129 -21.55 16.62 5.90
N GLN A 130 -21.63 15.44 6.50
CA GLN A 130 -22.10 15.25 7.87
C GLN A 130 -21.08 14.53 8.73
N ARG A 131 -21.14 14.79 10.04
CA ARG A 131 -20.39 14.06 11.07
C ARG A 131 -21.26 13.88 12.30
N LEU A 132 -21.09 12.77 13.01
CA LEU A 132 -21.67 12.58 14.33
C LEU A 132 -21.24 13.69 15.30
N GLN A 133 -22.23 14.30 15.95
CA GLN A 133 -22.04 15.24 17.06
C GLN A 133 -22.92 14.82 18.24
N LEU A 134 -22.45 15.08 19.46
CA LEU A 134 -23.23 14.80 20.67
C LEU A 134 -24.47 15.71 20.67
N ALA A 135 -25.64 15.11 20.54
CA ALA A 135 -26.92 15.79 20.54
C ALA A 135 -27.44 16.03 21.97
N GLY A 136 -27.09 15.14 22.91
CA GLY A 136 -27.46 15.27 24.31
C GLY A 136 -27.14 14.03 25.12
N VAL A 137 -27.53 14.04 26.39
CA VAL A 137 -27.40 12.91 27.31
C VAL A 137 -28.79 12.51 27.79
N VAL A 138 -29.10 11.22 27.69
CA VAL A 138 -30.31 10.64 28.28
C VAL A 138 -29.92 9.98 29.59
N GLU A 139 -30.45 10.50 30.69
CA GLU A 139 -30.26 9.91 32.02
C GLU A 139 -31.00 8.59 32.14
N SER A 140 -30.29 7.52 32.51
CA SER A 140 -30.84 6.18 32.72
C SER A 140 -30.04 5.46 33.82
N GLY A 141 -30.09 4.11 33.89
CA GLY A 141 -29.20 3.33 34.76
C GLY A 141 -27.71 3.63 34.55
N ALA A 142 -27.34 4.14 33.37
CA ALA A 142 -26.12 4.89 33.12
C ALA A 142 -26.45 6.10 32.20
N PRO A 143 -25.75 7.25 32.30
CA PRO A 143 -25.94 8.35 31.35
C PRO A 143 -25.55 7.93 29.93
N LEU A 144 -26.48 8.04 28.98
CA LEU A 144 -26.28 7.63 27.58
C LEU A 144 -26.05 8.85 26.69
N GLY A 145 -24.87 8.95 26.08
CA GLY A 145 -24.59 9.98 25.08
C GLY A 145 -25.29 9.66 23.76
N VAL A 146 -26.20 10.53 23.33
CA VAL A 146 -26.91 10.40 22.06
C VAL A 146 -26.16 11.21 21.00
N TRP A 147 -25.80 10.57 19.90
CA TRP A 147 -25.06 11.17 18.79
C TRP A 147 -25.94 11.19 17.54
N GLU A 148 -25.89 12.29 16.81
CA GLU A 148 -26.66 12.47 15.58
C GLU A 148 -25.76 13.03 14.47
N PRO A 149 -25.97 12.64 13.21
CA PRO A 149 -25.34 13.29 12.08
C PRO A 149 -25.72 14.77 12.02
N ARG A 150 -24.73 15.64 11.95
CA ARG A 150 -24.92 17.09 11.78
C ARG A 150 -24.07 17.59 10.61
N PRO A 151 -24.51 18.62 9.89
CA PRO A 151 -23.71 19.26 8.85
C PRO A 151 -22.32 19.63 9.37
N ALA A 152 -21.30 19.23 8.63
CA ALA A 152 -19.91 19.54 8.90
C ALA A 152 -19.30 20.16 7.64
N PRO A 153 -18.57 21.29 7.75
CA PRO A 153 -17.93 21.89 6.59
C PRO A 153 -16.94 20.91 5.96
N ALA A 154 -17.02 20.74 4.64
CA ALA A 154 -16.06 19.95 3.89
C ALA A 154 -14.68 20.64 3.90
N ARG A 155 -13.65 19.80 4.04
CA ARG A 155 -12.25 20.19 3.88
C ARG A 155 -11.92 20.16 2.39
N HIS A 156 -11.63 21.33 1.81
CA HIS A 156 -11.35 21.50 0.37
C HIS A 156 -9.86 21.67 0.05
N ASP A 157 -9.00 21.49 1.05
CA ASP A 157 -7.56 21.52 0.92
C ASP A 157 -7.07 20.40 -0.01
N VAL A 158 -6.62 20.78 -1.20
CA VAL A 158 -5.94 19.88 -2.14
C VAL A 158 -4.52 20.39 -2.31
N ALA A 159 -3.55 19.52 -2.08
CA ALA A 159 -2.14 19.80 -2.32
C ALA A 159 -1.47 18.59 -2.96
N SER A 160 -0.46 18.85 -3.78
CA SER A 160 0.33 17.82 -4.43
C SER A 160 1.79 18.22 -4.37
N GLN A 161 2.62 17.34 -3.81
CA GLN A 161 4.07 17.52 -3.75
C GLN A 161 4.74 16.25 -4.26
N VAL A 162 5.85 16.42 -4.97
CA VAL A 162 6.80 15.33 -5.23
C VAL A 162 8.01 15.54 -4.36
N LEU A 163 8.36 14.52 -3.58
CA LEU A 163 9.59 14.43 -2.82
C LEU A 163 10.56 13.55 -3.60
N THR A 164 11.82 13.96 -3.71
CA THR A 164 12.90 13.07 -4.16
C THR A 164 13.62 12.56 -2.94
N VAL A 165 13.44 11.27 -2.63
CA VAL A 165 14.09 10.59 -1.50
C VAL A 165 15.32 9.87 -2.01
N ARG A 166 16.49 10.15 -1.43
CA ARG A 166 17.74 9.50 -1.83
C ARG A 166 17.89 8.17 -1.09
N LEU A 167 17.82 7.07 -1.82
CA LEU A 167 17.97 5.73 -1.27
C LEU A 167 19.39 5.24 -1.50
N ALA A 168 20.04 4.71 -0.46
CA ALA A 168 21.37 4.13 -0.61
C ALA A 168 21.27 2.92 -1.53
N ARG A 169 22.12 2.83 -2.56
CA ARG A 169 22.17 1.65 -3.42
C ARG A 169 22.86 0.51 -2.66
N ARG A 170 22.25 -0.67 -2.70
CA ARG A 170 22.88 -1.89 -2.20
C ARG A 170 23.82 -2.46 -3.25
N THR A 171 24.99 -2.92 -2.81
CA THR A 171 25.81 -3.81 -3.63
C THR A 171 25.07 -5.13 -3.80
N PRO A 172 24.84 -5.61 -5.03
CA PRO A 172 24.22 -6.91 -5.25
C PRO A 172 24.98 -7.98 -4.44
N PRO A 173 24.28 -8.96 -3.86
CA PRO A 173 24.99 -10.13 -3.35
C PRO A 173 25.80 -10.71 -4.52
N GLY A 174 27.02 -11.19 -4.23
CA GLY A 174 27.87 -11.82 -5.25
C GLY A 174 27.13 -12.92 -6.01
N ALA A 175 27.67 -13.35 -7.15
CA ALA A 175 27.00 -14.30 -8.04
C ALA A 175 26.36 -15.46 -7.24
N PRO A 176 25.05 -15.72 -7.42
CA PRO A 176 24.38 -16.76 -6.65
C PRO A 176 25.11 -18.08 -6.85
N VAL A 177 25.23 -18.86 -5.78
CA VAL A 177 25.74 -20.23 -5.89
C VAL A 177 24.88 -20.95 -6.94
N ALA A 178 25.53 -21.61 -7.89
CA ALA A 178 24.84 -22.27 -8.99
C ALA A 178 23.91 -23.37 -8.45
N GLU A 179 22.63 -23.04 -8.29
CA GLU A 179 21.58 -24.01 -7.96
C GLU A 179 21.31 -24.88 -9.21
N PRO A 180 21.06 -26.19 -9.05
CA PRO A 180 20.76 -27.10 -10.16
C PRO A 180 19.32 -26.88 -10.68
N LEU A 181 19.04 -25.68 -11.16
CA LEU A 181 17.74 -25.28 -11.70
C LEU A 181 17.67 -25.56 -13.21
N PRO A 182 16.46 -25.74 -13.77
CA PRO A 182 16.30 -25.77 -15.22
C PRO A 182 16.84 -24.51 -15.89
N GLU A 183 17.35 -24.64 -17.12
CA GLU A 183 17.97 -23.52 -17.86
C GLU A 183 17.03 -22.32 -18.00
N HIS A 184 15.76 -22.55 -18.32
CA HIS A 184 14.78 -21.46 -18.46
C HIS A 184 14.60 -20.66 -17.15
N VAL A 185 14.63 -21.32 -15.99
CA VAL A 185 14.52 -20.66 -14.67
C VAL A 185 15.77 -19.82 -14.40
N ARG A 186 16.96 -20.33 -14.74
CA ARG A 186 18.21 -19.57 -14.59
C ARG A 186 18.20 -18.34 -15.48
N ALA A 187 17.81 -18.50 -16.74
CA ALA A 187 17.73 -17.40 -17.71
C ALA A 187 16.75 -16.32 -17.24
N GLU A 188 15.58 -16.70 -16.73
CA GLU A 188 14.61 -15.74 -16.19
C GLU A 188 15.14 -14.99 -14.97
N ARG A 189 15.74 -15.69 -14.00
CA ARG A 189 16.34 -15.06 -12.81
C ARG A 189 17.47 -14.11 -13.20
N ALA A 190 18.31 -14.48 -14.17
CA ALA A 190 19.38 -13.62 -14.68
C ALA A 190 18.82 -12.36 -15.36
N ALA A 191 17.79 -12.50 -16.20
CA ALA A 191 17.15 -11.36 -16.85
C ALA A 191 16.54 -10.38 -15.83
N ARG A 192 15.91 -10.88 -14.78
CA ARG A 192 15.38 -10.04 -13.67
C ARG A 192 16.51 -9.34 -12.91
N ALA A 193 17.60 -10.04 -12.60
CA ALA A 193 18.75 -9.43 -11.93
C ALA A 193 19.34 -8.27 -12.75
N VAL A 194 19.43 -8.42 -14.08
CA VAL A 194 19.85 -7.34 -14.99
C VAL A 194 18.85 -6.18 -14.96
N ALA A 195 17.54 -6.45 -14.95
CA ALA A 195 16.53 -5.40 -14.88
C ALA A 195 16.60 -4.61 -13.56
N VAL A 196 16.80 -5.30 -12.43
CA VAL A 196 17.02 -4.68 -11.11
C VAL A 196 18.27 -3.81 -11.11
N ASP A 197 19.38 -4.29 -11.67
CA ASP A 197 20.63 -3.53 -11.75
C ASP A 197 20.48 -2.29 -12.65
N HIS A 198 19.81 -2.44 -13.80
CA HIS A 198 19.51 -1.32 -14.69
C HIS A 198 18.62 -0.26 -14.02
N ALA A 199 17.64 -0.68 -13.22
CA ALA A 199 16.78 0.23 -12.46
C ALA A 199 17.55 1.00 -11.36
N ALA A 200 18.67 0.47 -10.89
CA ALA A 200 19.51 1.11 -9.88
C ALA A 200 20.38 2.25 -10.42
N GLY A 201 20.62 2.28 -11.74
CA GLY A 201 21.66 3.11 -12.32
C GLY A 201 23.07 2.73 -11.83
N GLN A 202 24.05 3.59 -12.12
CA GLN A 202 25.46 3.37 -11.71
C GLN A 202 25.84 4.13 -10.44
N ASP A 203 24.99 5.05 -9.99
CA ASP A 203 25.26 5.90 -8.84
C ASP A 203 25.16 5.13 -7.52
N ALA A 204 25.86 5.62 -6.49
CA ALA A 204 25.77 5.08 -5.13
C ALA A 204 24.40 5.33 -4.48
N TRP A 205 23.56 6.15 -5.12
CA TRP A 205 22.28 6.60 -4.63
C TRP A 205 21.23 6.46 -5.73
N ILE A 206 20.02 6.11 -5.33
CA ILE A 206 18.84 6.05 -6.20
C ILE A 206 17.94 7.21 -5.80
N ASP A 207 17.68 8.11 -6.74
CA ASP A 207 16.72 9.20 -6.55
C ASP A 207 15.30 8.64 -6.73
N TYR A 208 14.57 8.52 -5.63
CA TYR A 208 13.30 7.83 -5.57
C TYR A 208 12.13 8.83 -5.40
N PRO A 209 11.26 8.99 -6.41
CA PRO A 209 10.14 9.91 -6.31
C PRO A 209 9.04 9.37 -5.39
N VAL A 210 8.56 10.22 -4.49
CA VAL A 210 7.42 9.95 -3.62
C VAL A 210 6.43 11.09 -3.77
N TRP A 211 5.23 10.79 -4.22
CA TRP A 211 4.15 11.76 -4.33
C TRP A 211 3.36 11.80 -3.03
N VAL A 212 3.20 13.00 -2.48
CA VAL A 212 2.32 13.27 -1.34
C VAL A 212 1.14 14.07 -1.87
N TRP A 213 -0.03 13.45 -1.92
CA TRP A 213 -1.27 14.08 -2.36
C TRP A 213 -2.21 14.23 -1.16
N GLN A 214 -2.58 15.47 -0.85
CA GLN A 214 -3.57 15.78 0.17
C GLN A 214 -4.93 15.98 -0.49
N LEU A 215 -5.94 15.30 0.06
CA LEU A 215 -7.34 15.41 -0.35
C LEU A 215 -8.19 15.64 0.90
N GLY A 216 -8.35 16.92 1.25
CA GLY A 216 -8.96 17.33 2.51
C GLY A 216 -8.22 16.74 3.70
N GLU A 217 -8.91 15.89 4.46
CA GLU A 217 -8.31 15.20 5.60
C GLU A 217 -7.42 14.05 5.20
N ALA A 218 -7.64 13.43 4.05
CA ALA A 218 -6.86 12.27 3.64
C ALA A 218 -5.51 12.67 3.04
N VAL A 219 -4.55 11.75 3.13
CA VAL A 219 -3.32 11.78 2.33
C VAL A 219 -3.16 10.48 1.56
N VAL A 220 -2.70 10.61 0.31
CA VAL A 220 -2.25 9.50 -0.52
C VAL A 220 -0.75 9.65 -0.68
N ILE A 221 -0.02 8.59 -0.29
CA ILE A 221 1.42 8.48 -0.46
C ILE A 221 1.64 7.51 -1.60
N ALA A 222 2.00 8.04 -2.77
CA ALA A 222 2.21 7.24 -3.96
C ALA A 222 3.70 7.13 -4.26
N HIS A 223 4.12 5.98 -4.78
CA HIS A 223 5.52 5.74 -5.13
C HIS A 223 5.63 4.61 -6.17
N PRO A 224 6.75 4.49 -6.90
CA PRO A 224 6.83 3.61 -8.08
C PRO A 224 7.00 2.12 -7.76
N GLY A 225 7.37 1.78 -6.53
CA GLY A 225 7.74 0.42 -6.13
C GLY A 225 6.67 -0.34 -5.37
N GLU A 226 7.12 -1.45 -4.78
CA GLU A 226 6.30 -2.32 -3.94
C GLU A 226 6.79 -2.27 -2.50
N ALA A 227 6.32 -1.25 -1.76
CA ALA A 227 6.65 -1.09 -0.36
C ALA A 227 5.95 -2.16 0.48
N TYR A 228 6.62 -2.56 1.56
CA TYR A 228 6.02 -3.43 2.57
C TYR A 228 4.91 -2.71 3.34
N SER A 229 3.95 -3.48 3.85
CA SER A 229 2.81 -2.96 4.62
C SER A 229 3.24 -2.18 5.86
N TRP A 230 4.46 -2.42 6.34
CA TRP A 230 5.14 -1.61 7.36
C TRP A 230 5.04 -0.10 7.10
N LEU A 231 5.18 0.37 5.86
CA LEU A 231 5.07 1.80 5.53
C LEU A 231 3.68 2.34 5.83
N ALA A 232 2.65 1.63 5.37
CA ALA A 232 1.27 2.00 5.62
C ALA A 232 0.97 2.00 7.13
N GLN A 233 1.42 0.98 7.86
CA GLN A 233 1.18 0.84 9.30
C GLN A 233 1.85 1.98 10.08
N THR A 234 3.11 2.28 9.75
CA THR A 234 3.88 3.35 10.37
C THR A 234 3.25 4.71 10.16
N LEU A 235 2.89 5.03 8.91
CA LEU A 235 2.29 6.33 8.59
C LEU A 235 0.88 6.47 9.19
N ARG A 236 0.04 5.42 9.15
CA ARG A 236 -1.28 5.45 9.80
C ARG A 236 -1.18 5.63 11.32
N ALA A 237 -0.23 4.96 11.97
CA ALA A 237 -0.02 5.12 13.41
C ALA A 237 0.43 6.55 13.77
N ALA A 238 1.35 7.12 13.00
CA ALA A 238 1.86 8.48 13.22
C ALA A 238 0.84 9.58 12.89
N LEU A 239 -0.01 9.36 11.90
CA LEU A 239 -0.96 10.36 11.39
C LEU A 239 -2.37 10.20 11.98
N ALA A 240 -2.64 9.15 12.78
CA ALA A 240 -3.96 8.89 13.34
C ALA A 240 -4.54 10.13 14.06
N PRO A 241 -5.83 10.45 13.86
CA PRO A 241 -6.85 9.70 13.12
C PRO A 241 -6.93 10.02 11.61
N ARG A 242 -5.94 10.71 11.03
CA ARG A 242 -5.95 11.09 9.61
C ARG A 242 -6.00 9.85 8.70
N PRO A 243 -6.87 9.81 7.68
CA PRO A 243 -6.84 8.74 6.68
C PRO A 243 -5.55 8.78 5.84
N VAL A 244 -4.89 7.64 5.72
CA VAL A 244 -3.65 7.48 4.92
C VAL A 244 -3.82 6.32 3.95
N LEU A 245 -3.67 6.61 2.66
CA LEU A 245 -3.62 5.62 1.59
C LEU A 245 -2.20 5.50 1.08
N ILE A 246 -1.70 4.28 0.91
CA ILE A 246 -0.49 4.04 0.11
C ILE A 246 -0.91 3.60 -1.28
N ALA A 247 -0.27 4.15 -2.31
CA ALA A 247 -0.44 3.76 -3.70
C ALA A 247 0.89 3.22 -4.24
N ASN A 248 1.07 1.90 -4.12
CA ASN A 248 2.16 1.18 -4.75
C ASN A 248 2.04 1.26 -6.28
N LEU A 249 3.16 1.03 -6.98
CA LEU A 249 3.19 0.91 -8.45
C LEU A 249 2.71 2.17 -9.20
N THR A 250 2.97 3.35 -8.65
CA THR A 250 2.49 4.63 -9.21
C THR A 250 3.55 5.35 -10.05
N ASN A 251 3.16 5.84 -11.23
CA ASN A 251 3.89 6.83 -12.05
C ASN A 251 5.29 6.43 -12.60
N GLY A 252 5.62 5.14 -12.69
CA GLY A 252 6.75 4.69 -13.53
C GLY A 252 8.00 4.25 -12.75
N ALA A 253 9.20 4.45 -13.31
CA ALA A 253 10.41 3.69 -12.97
C ALA A 253 10.74 3.63 -11.45
N GLY A 254 11.04 2.43 -10.96
CA GLY A 254 11.15 2.11 -9.54
C GLY A 254 10.36 0.88 -9.10
N ALA A 255 9.98 0.01 -10.05
CA ALA A 255 9.25 -1.26 -9.86
C ALA A 255 10.11 -2.34 -9.17
N PHE A 256 10.67 -2.01 -8.02
CA PHE A 256 11.35 -2.92 -7.14
C PHE A 256 10.67 -2.96 -5.79
N TYR A 257 10.94 -4.01 -5.03
CA TYR A 257 10.45 -4.13 -3.67
C TYR A 257 11.15 -3.14 -2.76
N LEU A 258 10.44 -2.55 -1.81
CA LEU A 258 11.03 -1.70 -0.78
C LEU A 258 10.76 -2.32 0.59
N PRO A 259 11.59 -3.31 1.01
CA PRO A 259 11.47 -3.95 2.30
C PRO A 259 12.05 -3.09 3.43
N PRO A 260 11.59 -3.28 4.68
CA PRO A 260 12.17 -2.62 5.85
C PRO A 260 13.60 -3.13 6.10
N GLU A 261 14.39 -2.36 6.85
CA GLU A 261 15.77 -2.69 7.21
C GLU A 261 15.91 -4.11 7.79
N THR A 262 14.99 -4.52 8.66
CA THR A 262 15.01 -5.82 9.33
C THR A 262 14.88 -7.00 8.36
N ALA A 263 14.21 -6.83 7.22
CA ALA A 263 14.04 -7.89 6.23
C ALA A 263 15.36 -8.24 5.52
N TYR A 264 16.33 -7.33 5.46
CA TYR A 264 17.65 -7.58 4.87
C TYR A 264 18.50 -8.55 5.70
N ALA A 265 18.11 -8.87 6.94
CA ALA A 265 18.80 -9.84 7.78
C ALA A 265 18.72 -11.28 7.24
N ARG A 266 17.80 -11.56 6.32
CA ARG A 266 17.63 -12.88 5.69
C ARG A 266 17.54 -12.74 4.16
N PRO A 267 18.05 -13.70 3.37
CA PRO A 267 17.82 -13.72 1.94
C PRO A 267 16.34 -13.98 1.66
N SER A 268 15.63 -13.10 0.94
CA SER A 268 14.24 -13.32 0.51
C SER A 268 14.07 -12.96 -0.96
N TYR A 269 12.92 -13.31 -1.55
CA TYR A 269 12.59 -12.91 -2.92
C TYR A 269 12.61 -11.38 -3.07
N THR A 270 11.90 -10.68 -2.19
CA THR A 270 11.78 -9.21 -2.19
C THR A 270 13.12 -8.50 -2.01
N VAL A 271 13.96 -8.96 -1.07
CA VAL A 271 15.33 -8.46 -0.89
C VAL A 271 16.18 -8.78 -2.12
N GLY A 272 15.97 -9.93 -2.77
CA GLY A 272 16.63 -10.26 -4.03
C GLY A 272 16.16 -9.40 -5.22
N GLN A 273 14.99 -8.78 -5.13
CA GLN A 273 14.37 -7.96 -6.17
C GLN A 273 14.39 -6.46 -5.82
N THR A 274 15.40 -6.02 -5.07
CA THR A 274 15.59 -4.59 -4.77
C THR A 274 17.04 -4.14 -4.92
N PRO A 275 17.29 -3.02 -5.64
CA PRO A 275 18.58 -2.36 -5.66
C PRO A 275 18.78 -1.40 -4.48
N ALA A 276 17.72 -1.10 -3.74
CA ALA A 276 17.77 -0.24 -2.56
C ALA A 276 18.42 -0.97 -1.38
N GLY A 277 19.11 -0.22 -0.53
CA GLY A 277 19.76 -0.72 0.67
C GLY A 277 18.86 -0.77 1.91
N PRO A 278 19.33 -1.43 2.98
CA PRO A 278 18.66 -1.39 4.27
C PRO A 278 18.41 0.05 4.73
N GLY A 279 17.26 0.31 5.35
CA GLY A 279 16.85 1.65 5.79
C GLY A 279 16.13 2.49 4.72
N SER A 280 16.02 2.00 3.48
CA SER A 280 15.42 2.78 2.38
C SER A 280 13.91 2.99 2.55
N LEU A 281 13.18 2.00 3.08
CA LEU A 281 11.74 2.15 3.36
C LEU A 281 11.50 3.16 4.49
N GLU A 282 12.33 3.10 5.52
CA GLU A 282 12.33 4.01 6.65
C GLU A 282 12.67 5.44 6.23
N ALA A 283 13.59 5.61 5.28
CA ALA A 283 13.91 6.92 4.70
C ALA A 283 12.71 7.53 3.97
N VAL A 284 11.93 6.72 3.24
CA VAL A 284 10.67 7.16 2.62
C VAL A 284 9.65 7.58 3.67
N ALA A 285 9.42 6.74 4.70
CA ALA A 285 8.49 7.06 5.78
C ALA A 285 8.89 8.36 6.50
N ARG A 286 10.19 8.54 6.79
CA ARG A 286 10.74 9.75 7.37
C ARG A 286 10.46 10.96 6.49
N ALA A 287 10.91 10.94 5.23
CA ALA A 287 10.71 12.07 4.31
C ALA A 287 9.23 12.52 4.20
N VAL A 288 8.29 11.57 4.23
CA VAL A 288 6.85 11.86 4.26
C VAL A 288 6.44 12.54 5.57
N LEU A 289 6.86 12.01 6.72
CA LEU A 289 6.52 12.57 8.03
C LEU A 289 7.16 13.95 8.26
N ASP A 290 8.40 14.14 7.81
CA ASP A 290 9.11 15.42 7.78
C ASP A 290 8.32 16.44 6.97
N HIS A 291 7.91 16.07 5.75
CA HIS A 291 7.14 16.95 4.86
C HIS A 291 5.77 17.33 5.47
N LEU A 292 5.15 16.40 6.21
CA LEU A 292 3.89 16.64 6.91
C LEU A 292 4.08 17.36 8.27
N GLY A 293 5.31 17.69 8.66
CA GLY A 293 5.63 18.51 9.85
C GLY A 293 5.58 17.76 11.18
N LEU A 294 5.87 16.45 11.20
CA LEU A 294 5.60 15.58 12.36
C LEU A 294 6.82 14.93 13.02
N LEU A 295 8.06 15.22 12.59
CA LEU A 295 9.24 14.62 13.24
C LEU A 295 9.38 14.94 14.72
N ASP A 296 8.99 16.15 15.12
CA ASP A 296 9.13 16.61 16.50
C ASP A 296 8.18 15.85 17.47
N HIS A 297 7.20 15.10 16.95
CA HIS A 297 6.20 14.38 17.75
C HIS A 297 6.50 12.89 17.98
N LEU A 298 7.49 12.29 17.30
CA LEU A 298 7.67 10.83 17.28
C LEU A 298 8.80 10.29 18.16
N GLY A 299 9.57 11.13 18.86
CA GLY A 299 10.63 10.66 19.77
C GLY A 299 11.71 9.81 19.08
N VAL A 300 11.82 9.88 17.75
CA VAL A 300 12.90 9.25 16.99
C VAL A 300 14.13 10.13 17.17
N SER A 301 15.07 9.67 18.01
CA SER A 301 16.32 10.39 18.26
C SER A 301 17.06 10.66 16.95
N PRO A 302 17.57 11.88 16.71
CA PRO A 302 18.38 12.16 15.53
C PRO A 302 19.70 11.41 15.66
N THR A 303 19.91 10.36 14.87
CA THR A 303 21.27 9.97 14.51
C THR A 303 21.83 11.04 13.55
N PRO A 304 23.04 11.55 13.78
CA PRO A 304 23.49 12.79 13.15
C PRO A 304 23.70 12.62 11.64
N SER A 305 23.22 13.64 10.94
CA SER A 305 23.45 14.07 9.56
C SER A 305 24.60 13.41 8.78
N HIS A 306 24.28 12.98 7.56
CA HIS A 306 24.88 13.61 6.37
C HIS A 306 23.78 13.84 5.33
N ASP A 307 23.35 15.10 5.23
CA ASP A 307 22.73 15.74 4.07
C ASP A 307 21.52 15.07 3.39
N LEU A 308 20.35 15.20 4.02
CA LEU A 308 19.06 15.16 3.32
C LEU A 308 18.81 16.53 2.67
N PHE A 309 19.27 16.71 1.43
CA PHE A 309 18.84 17.84 0.61
C PHE A 309 17.48 17.53 -0.01
N ILE A 310 16.41 18.07 0.56
CA ILE A 310 15.11 18.17 -0.10
C ILE A 310 15.26 19.27 -1.16
N THR A 311 15.25 18.89 -2.44
CA THR A 311 15.24 19.88 -3.53
C THR A 311 13.79 20.07 -3.98
N PRO A 312 13.17 21.25 -3.79
CA PRO A 312 11.89 21.54 -4.41
C PRO A 312 12.08 21.62 -5.92
N GLN A 313 11.35 20.83 -6.70
CA GLN A 313 11.26 21.08 -8.14
C GLN A 313 10.54 22.42 -8.33
N GLN A 314 11.24 23.38 -8.94
CA GLN A 314 10.66 24.64 -9.37
C GLN A 314 9.59 24.38 -10.44
N GLY A 315 8.45 25.06 -10.29
CA GLY A 315 7.35 24.99 -11.22
C GLY A 315 7.77 25.40 -12.63
N VAL A 316 7.28 24.65 -13.61
CA VAL A 316 7.26 25.07 -15.00
C VAL A 316 6.12 26.09 -15.12
N GLU A 317 6.46 27.37 -15.19
CA GLU A 317 5.57 28.41 -15.71
C GLU A 317 5.73 28.53 -17.23
N SER A 318 4.57 28.62 -17.89
CA SER A 318 4.22 28.92 -19.30
C SER A 318 4.73 28.00 -20.40
#